data_AF-A0A382UAK5-F1
#
_entry.id   AF-A0A382UAK5-F1
#
_cell.length_a   1.000
_cell.length_b   1.000
_cell.length_c   1.000
_cell.angle_alpha   90.00
_cell.angle_beta   90.00
_cell.angle_gamma   90.00
#
_symmetry.space_group_name_H-M   'P 1'
#
loop_
_entity.id
_entity.type
_entity.pdbx_description
1 polymer ?
#
loop_
_entity_poly.entity_id
_entity_poly.type
_entity_poly.pdbx_seq_one_letter_code
_entity_poly.pdbx_strand_id
1 'polypeptide(L)'
;TVGRETLSDPAANARAVKSLSYLLGADVTGICEIPAYAWYSHGADGEPIEMKHRYAVVMLIDQEFDTMEGASGDDWISGTQSMRAYLRGAEIAGVMAETLRRLGFAARSQTNVDSDLLHIPLMLLAGLGELSRIGELVLNPFVGPRLKTVVMTTDMPLMPDKPIDFGLQYFCSHCWKCARECPCDAISWGDKVMFNGYEIWKPDVERCARYRLTNARGSACGRCMKTCPLNKVVTADGSVLERVASWCGINARALKPVLVPLAVRIDDWLGNGTRNPVKKWWFDLEVIDGVCVDP
;
A
#
# COMPACT_ATOMS: atom_id res chain seq x y z
N THR A 1 -32.53 14.79 -10.26
CA THR A 1 -31.24 15.49 -10.07
C THR A 1 -31.12 15.82 -8.61
N VAL A 2 -30.18 15.22 -7.90
CA VAL A 2 -29.89 15.58 -6.49
C VAL A 2 -29.37 17.02 -6.53
N GLY A 3 -30.09 17.98 -5.94
CA GLY A 3 -29.71 19.39 -5.99
C GLY A 3 -28.40 19.65 -5.24
N ARG A 4 -27.52 20.53 -5.75
CA ARG A 4 -26.22 20.86 -5.13
C ARG A 4 -26.31 21.22 -3.63
N GLU A 5 -27.45 21.75 -3.16
CA GLU A 5 -27.70 22.02 -1.74
C GLU A 5 -27.62 20.78 -0.84
N THR A 6 -28.01 19.60 -1.35
CA THR A 6 -27.98 18.34 -0.58
C THR A 6 -26.59 17.72 -0.46
N LEU A 7 -25.60 18.20 -1.23
CA LEU A 7 -24.20 17.76 -1.18
C LEU A 7 -23.28 18.87 -0.62
N SER A 8 -23.85 19.76 0.20
CA SER A 8 -23.12 20.87 0.83
C SER A 8 -22.40 20.50 2.12
N ASP A 9 -22.77 19.38 2.79
CA ASP A 9 -22.11 18.88 4.01
C ASP A 9 -20.90 17.98 3.67
N PRO A 10 -19.65 18.47 3.85
CA PRO A 10 -18.47 17.69 3.50
C PRO A 10 -18.29 16.43 4.35
N ALA A 11 -18.81 16.42 5.57
CA ALA A 11 -18.72 15.27 6.47
C ALA A 11 -19.68 14.15 6.05
N ALA A 12 -20.90 14.51 5.63
CA ALA A 12 -21.84 13.55 5.04
C ALA A 12 -21.32 12.98 3.72
N ASN A 13 -20.78 13.84 2.85
CA ASN A 13 -20.17 13.45 1.59
C ASN A 13 -19.01 12.47 1.79
N ALA A 14 -18.10 12.75 2.73
CA ALA A 14 -17.00 11.86 3.07
C ALA A 14 -17.47 10.47 3.52
N ARG A 15 -18.52 10.40 4.37
CA ARG A 15 -19.12 9.12 4.76
C ARG A 15 -19.72 8.37 3.57
N ALA A 16 -20.42 9.07 2.69
CA ALA A 16 -21.04 8.47 1.51
C ALA A 16 -20.00 7.92 0.52
N VAL A 17 -18.95 8.69 0.23
CA VAL A 17 -17.86 8.30 -0.68
C VAL A 17 -17.08 7.11 -0.12
N LYS A 18 -16.78 7.09 1.19
CA LYS A 18 -16.18 5.92 1.85
C LYS A 18 -17.11 4.70 1.80
N SER A 19 -18.40 4.89 2.04
CA SER A 19 -19.37 3.78 1.94
C SER A 19 -19.43 3.20 0.53
N LEU A 20 -19.35 4.06 -0.49
CA LEU A 20 -19.29 3.64 -1.90
C LEU A 20 -18.01 2.85 -2.20
N SER A 21 -16.84 3.28 -1.72
CA SER A 21 -15.60 2.52 -1.94
C SER A 21 -15.65 1.15 -1.27
N TYR A 22 -16.19 1.05 -0.05
CA TYR A 22 -16.36 -0.23 0.65
C TYR A 22 -17.38 -1.14 -0.06
N LEU A 23 -18.49 -0.60 -0.56
CA LEU A 23 -19.45 -1.33 -1.39
C LEU A 23 -18.79 -1.96 -2.62
N LEU A 24 -17.87 -1.22 -3.25
CA LEU A 24 -17.13 -1.66 -4.45
C LEU A 24 -15.93 -2.56 -4.11
N GLY A 25 -15.62 -2.75 -2.83
CA GLY A 25 -14.61 -3.71 -2.38
C GLY A 25 -13.22 -3.14 -2.10
N ALA A 26 -13.10 -1.85 -1.77
CA ALA A 26 -11.88 -1.32 -1.15
C ALA A 26 -11.74 -1.84 0.29
N ASP A 27 -10.52 -2.11 0.77
CA ASP A 27 -10.31 -2.64 2.12
C ASP A 27 -10.28 -1.52 3.17
N VAL A 28 -9.60 -0.42 2.85
CA VAL A 28 -9.50 0.76 3.73
C VAL A 28 -9.49 2.01 2.86
N THR A 29 -10.29 3.01 3.24
CA THR A 29 -10.39 4.28 2.51
C THR A 29 -10.16 5.48 3.40
N GLY A 30 -9.29 6.38 2.97
CA GLY A 30 -9.00 7.66 3.61
C GLY A 30 -9.14 8.81 2.61
N ILE A 31 -9.32 10.01 3.12
CA ILE A 31 -9.49 11.23 2.32
C ILE A 31 -8.50 12.27 2.81
N CYS A 32 -7.84 12.97 1.88
CA CYS A 32 -7.01 14.12 2.21
C CYS A 32 -7.18 15.25 1.20
N GLU A 33 -6.74 16.45 1.57
CA GLU A 33 -6.44 17.48 0.57
C GLU A 33 -5.15 17.11 -0.17
N ILE A 34 -5.05 17.50 -1.43
CA ILE A 34 -3.90 17.21 -2.27
C ILE A 34 -2.90 18.35 -2.14
N PRO A 35 -1.71 18.14 -1.54
CA PRO A 35 -0.68 19.16 -1.50
C PRO A 35 -0.01 19.30 -2.88
N ALA A 36 0.53 20.49 -3.16
CA ALA A 36 1.22 20.77 -4.42
C ALA A 36 2.35 19.77 -4.73
N TYR A 37 3.13 19.35 -3.72
CA TYR A 37 4.24 18.41 -3.89
C TYR A 37 3.82 16.96 -4.18
N ALA A 38 2.53 16.63 -4.07
CA ALA A 38 2.05 15.30 -4.46
C ALA A 38 1.88 15.19 -5.97
N TRP A 39 1.73 16.31 -6.70
CA TRP A 39 1.64 16.31 -8.15
C TRP A 39 3.01 16.13 -8.78
N TYR A 40 3.08 15.29 -9.81
CA TYR A 40 4.23 15.33 -10.72
C TYR A 40 4.26 16.69 -11.43
N SER A 41 5.46 17.17 -11.76
CA SER A 41 5.60 18.41 -12.51
C SER A 41 5.24 18.27 -13.98
N HIS A 42 5.50 17.10 -14.57
CA HIS A 42 5.27 16.80 -15.98
C HIS A 42 4.79 15.36 -16.16
N GLY A 43 4.03 15.13 -17.23
CA GLY A 43 3.61 13.80 -17.68
C GLY A 43 4.73 13.02 -18.37
N ALA A 44 4.43 11.78 -18.75
CA ALA A 44 5.36 10.93 -19.50
C ALA A 44 5.65 11.45 -20.92
N ASP A 45 4.75 12.28 -21.46
CA ASP A 45 4.91 13.02 -22.72
C ASP A 45 5.78 14.28 -22.58
N GLY A 46 6.14 14.65 -21.34
CA GLY A 46 6.93 15.85 -21.04
C GLY A 46 6.08 17.12 -20.90
N GLU A 47 4.76 17.04 -21.02
CA GLU A 47 3.88 18.20 -20.87
C GLU A 47 3.64 18.54 -19.38
N PRO A 48 3.52 19.83 -19.00
CA PRO A 48 3.25 20.21 -17.63
C PRO A 48 1.90 19.68 -17.12
N ILE A 49 1.89 19.17 -15.90
CA ILE A 49 0.66 18.70 -15.24
C ILE A 49 -0.01 19.86 -14.50
N GLU A 50 -1.29 20.08 -14.79
CA GLU A 50 -2.14 21.03 -14.07
C GLU A 50 -2.72 20.40 -12.79
N MET A 51 -2.71 21.16 -11.69
CA MET A 51 -3.31 20.75 -10.42
C MET A 51 -4.83 20.93 -10.44
N LYS A 52 -5.53 19.92 -10.95
CA LYS A 52 -6.97 20.04 -11.29
C LYS A 52 -7.95 19.94 -10.15
N HIS A 53 -7.62 19.18 -9.09
CA HIS A 53 -8.58 18.81 -8.05
C HIS A 53 -8.07 19.10 -6.64
N ARG A 54 -8.99 19.38 -5.71
CA ARG A 54 -8.64 19.68 -4.31
C ARG A 54 -8.47 18.44 -3.43
N TYR A 55 -9.30 17.41 -3.60
CA TYR A 55 -9.35 16.27 -2.69
C TYR A 55 -8.89 14.98 -3.35
N ALA A 56 -8.22 14.13 -2.57
CA ALA A 56 -7.90 12.76 -2.92
C ALA A 56 -8.65 11.79 -2.02
N VAL A 57 -9.31 10.81 -2.62
CA VAL A 57 -9.86 9.62 -1.98
C VAL A 57 -8.87 8.49 -2.23
N VAL A 58 -8.16 8.07 -1.20
CA VAL A 58 -7.10 7.07 -1.25
C VAL A 58 -7.67 5.74 -0.77
N MET A 59 -7.56 4.70 -1.59
CA MET A 59 -8.12 3.38 -1.32
C MET A 59 -7.00 2.34 -1.32
N LEU A 60 -7.01 1.49 -0.31
CA LEU A 60 -6.11 0.35 -0.17
C LEU A 60 -6.79 -0.92 -0.69
N ILE A 61 -6.05 -1.69 -1.48
CA ILE A 61 -6.45 -3.02 -1.96
C ILE A 61 -5.43 -4.04 -1.45
N ASP A 62 -5.87 -5.03 -0.68
CA ASP A 62 -5.06 -6.11 -0.15
C ASP A 62 -4.55 -7.01 -1.30
N GLN A 63 -3.25 -7.30 -1.28
CA GLN A 63 -2.58 -8.20 -2.22
C GLN A 63 -2.78 -9.70 -1.91
N GLU A 64 -3.63 -10.02 -0.94
CA GLU A 64 -4.06 -11.35 -0.52
C GLU A 64 -2.97 -12.11 0.27
N PHE A 65 -3.26 -12.42 1.53
CA PHE A 65 -2.29 -12.97 2.49
C PHE A 65 -1.88 -14.41 2.17
N ASP A 66 -2.85 -15.28 1.86
CA ASP A 66 -2.61 -16.72 1.76
C ASP A 66 -1.72 -17.05 0.55
N THR A 67 -1.94 -16.41 -0.59
CA THR A 67 -1.08 -16.52 -1.78
C THR A 67 0.33 -16.04 -1.44
N MET A 68 0.44 -14.93 -0.71
CA MET A 68 1.74 -14.42 -0.27
C MET A 68 2.45 -15.39 0.69
N GLU A 69 1.72 -16.13 1.52
CA GLU A 69 2.27 -17.18 2.40
C GLU A 69 2.87 -18.34 1.61
N GLY A 70 2.23 -18.76 0.52
CA GLY A 70 2.78 -19.77 -0.39
C GLY A 70 4.02 -19.30 -1.17
N ALA A 71 4.09 -18.00 -1.44
CA ALA A 71 5.06 -17.44 -2.38
C ALA A 71 6.42 -17.20 -1.74
N SER A 72 7.48 -17.19 -2.54
CA SER A 72 8.79 -16.62 -2.17
C SER A 72 8.72 -15.09 -2.04
N GLY A 73 7.71 -14.48 -2.67
CA GLY A 73 7.57 -13.02 -2.80
C GLY A 73 8.28 -12.46 -4.04
N ASP A 74 9.05 -13.28 -4.76
CA ASP A 74 9.77 -12.96 -6.00
C ASP A 74 9.70 -14.13 -7.01
N ASP A 75 8.70 -14.99 -6.88
CA ASP A 75 8.43 -16.08 -7.83
C ASP A 75 7.37 -15.67 -8.87
N TRP A 76 6.86 -16.64 -9.63
CA TRP A 76 5.96 -16.44 -10.77
C TRP A 76 4.63 -15.77 -10.42
N ILE A 77 4.18 -15.77 -9.15
CA ILE A 77 2.89 -15.17 -8.76
C ILE A 77 3.00 -13.71 -8.29
N SER A 78 4.22 -13.22 -7.98
CA SER A 78 4.43 -11.89 -7.39
C SER A 78 3.86 -10.76 -8.27
N GLY A 79 4.12 -10.80 -9.58
CA GLY A 79 3.59 -9.85 -10.55
C GLY A 79 2.05 -9.89 -10.59
N THR A 80 1.46 -11.09 -10.56
CA THR A 80 0.02 -11.31 -10.56
C THR A 80 -0.65 -10.74 -9.30
N GLN A 81 -0.06 -10.91 -8.11
CA GLN A 81 -0.58 -10.29 -6.88
C GLN A 81 -0.66 -8.77 -7.00
N SER A 82 0.39 -8.15 -7.57
CA SER A 82 0.40 -6.71 -7.84
C SER A 82 -0.68 -6.32 -8.85
N MET A 83 -0.77 -7.01 -9.99
CA MET A 83 -1.70 -6.65 -11.06
C MET A 83 -3.16 -6.88 -10.70
N ARG A 84 -3.47 -7.92 -9.91
CA ARG A 84 -4.83 -8.13 -9.36
C ARG A 84 -5.28 -6.92 -8.55
N ALA A 85 -4.43 -6.45 -7.63
CA ALA A 85 -4.77 -5.32 -6.76
C ALA A 85 -4.86 -4.00 -7.55
N TYR A 86 -4.00 -3.80 -8.56
CA TYR A 86 -4.08 -2.65 -9.46
C TYR A 86 -5.36 -2.64 -10.31
N LEU A 87 -5.71 -3.78 -10.92
CA LEU A 87 -6.93 -3.94 -11.72
C LEU A 87 -8.17 -3.61 -10.87
N ARG A 88 -8.28 -4.23 -9.69
CA ARG A 88 -9.39 -4.00 -8.77
C ARG A 88 -9.46 -2.54 -8.32
N GLY A 89 -8.32 -1.94 -7.99
CA GLY A 89 -8.27 -0.53 -7.62
C GLY A 89 -8.77 0.38 -8.74
N ALA A 90 -8.29 0.17 -9.97
CA ALA A 90 -8.69 0.96 -11.14
C ALA A 90 -10.19 0.84 -11.44
N GLU A 91 -10.77 -0.36 -11.30
CA GLU A 91 -12.21 -0.60 -11.42
C GLU A 91 -13.00 0.26 -10.42
N ILE A 92 -12.66 0.18 -9.12
CA ILE A 92 -13.32 0.93 -8.05
C ILE A 92 -13.24 2.43 -8.30
N ALA A 93 -12.03 2.95 -8.52
CA ALA A 93 -11.81 4.38 -8.73
C ALA A 93 -12.49 4.90 -10.00
N GLY A 94 -12.54 4.10 -11.06
CA GLY A 94 -13.23 4.45 -12.31
C GLY A 94 -14.74 4.60 -12.12
N VAL A 95 -15.38 3.62 -11.47
CA VAL A 95 -16.82 3.65 -11.15
C VAL A 95 -17.15 4.83 -10.23
N MET A 96 -16.36 5.05 -9.18
CA MET A 96 -16.55 6.18 -8.27
C MET A 96 -16.39 7.53 -9.00
N ALA A 97 -15.36 7.68 -9.83
CA ALA A 97 -15.12 8.92 -10.55
C ALA A 97 -16.26 9.24 -11.52
N GLU A 98 -16.77 8.23 -12.23
CA GLU A 98 -17.96 8.38 -13.09
C GLU A 98 -19.20 8.76 -12.29
N THR A 99 -19.39 8.15 -11.11
CA THR A 99 -20.50 8.50 -10.21
C THR A 99 -20.43 9.96 -9.79
N LEU A 100 -19.26 10.46 -9.38
CA LEU A 100 -19.10 11.86 -8.97
C LEU A 100 -19.28 12.84 -10.14
N ARG A 101 -18.79 12.49 -11.34
CA ARG A 101 -19.04 13.30 -12.56
C ARG A 101 -20.53 13.41 -12.87
N ARG A 102 -21.31 12.33 -12.72
CA ARG A 102 -22.78 12.36 -12.88
C ARG A 102 -23.49 13.23 -11.84
N LEU A 103 -22.89 13.40 -10.67
CA LEU A 103 -23.35 14.33 -9.63
C LEU A 103 -22.87 15.78 -9.87
N GLY A 104 -22.10 16.02 -10.93
CA GLY A 104 -21.62 17.35 -11.31
C GLY A 104 -20.33 17.79 -10.61
N PHE A 105 -19.54 16.85 -10.08
CA PHE A 105 -18.21 17.11 -9.52
C PHE A 105 -17.15 16.49 -10.43
N ALA A 106 -16.13 17.29 -10.80
CA ALA A 106 -14.99 16.77 -11.54
C ALA A 106 -14.29 15.68 -10.72
N ALA A 107 -13.92 14.58 -11.37
CA ALA A 107 -13.23 13.47 -10.74
C ALA A 107 -12.42 12.65 -11.73
N ARG A 108 -11.24 12.16 -11.31
CA ARG A 108 -10.32 11.32 -12.12
C ARG A 108 -9.68 10.23 -11.26
N SER A 109 -9.65 9.00 -11.78
CA SER A 109 -8.87 7.90 -11.21
C SER A 109 -7.37 8.05 -11.50
N GLN A 110 -6.54 7.69 -10.54
CA GLN A 110 -5.07 7.66 -10.61
C GLN A 110 -4.62 6.22 -10.36
N THR A 111 -4.09 5.58 -11.39
CA THR A 111 -3.84 4.13 -11.45
C THR A 111 -2.35 3.84 -11.62
N ASN A 112 -1.97 2.56 -11.70
CA ASN A 112 -0.58 2.19 -11.99
C ASN A 112 -0.14 2.48 -13.44
N VAL A 113 -1.10 2.62 -14.36
CA VAL A 113 -0.84 2.87 -15.78
C VAL A 113 -0.80 4.37 -16.06
N ASP A 114 -1.72 5.12 -15.47
CA ASP A 114 -1.87 6.56 -15.67
C ASP A 114 -2.16 7.24 -14.32
N SER A 115 -1.22 8.08 -13.87
CA SER A 115 -1.32 8.87 -12.63
C SER A 115 -0.49 10.13 -12.72
N ASP A 116 -1.07 11.24 -12.28
CA ASP A 116 -0.42 12.56 -12.18
C ASP A 116 0.10 12.80 -10.75
N LEU A 117 -0.07 11.83 -9.86
CA LEU A 117 0.12 11.97 -8.42
C LEU A 117 1.00 10.89 -7.81
N LEU A 118 1.82 11.31 -6.85
CA LEU A 118 2.52 10.45 -5.90
C LEU A 118 1.55 9.93 -4.84
N HIS A 119 1.32 8.62 -4.79
CA HIS A 119 0.35 8.04 -3.85
C HIS A 119 0.86 8.00 -2.39
N ILE A 120 2.18 7.92 -2.17
CA ILE A 120 2.80 7.84 -0.83
C ILE A 120 2.39 9.03 0.06
N PRO A 121 2.61 10.30 -0.32
CA PRO A 121 2.22 11.42 0.53
C PRO A 121 0.71 11.47 0.78
N LEU A 122 -0.11 11.11 -0.20
CA LEU A 122 -1.56 11.07 -0.04
C LEU A 122 -1.99 10.00 0.96
N MET A 123 -1.36 8.82 0.95
CA MET A 123 -1.65 7.76 1.92
C MET A 123 -1.27 8.17 3.35
N LEU A 124 -0.18 8.91 3.54
CA LEU A 124 0.21 9.48 4.84
C LEU A 124 -0.81 10.52 5.32
N LEU A 125 -1.18 11.47 4.45
CA LEU A 125 -2.10 12.57 4.78
C LEU A 125 -3.54 12.07 5.02
N ALA A 126 -3.96 11.03 4.31
CA ALA A 126 -5.25 10.38 4.47
C ALA A 126 -5.33 9.48 5.71
N GLY A 127 -4.26 9.40 6.53
CA GLY A 127 -4.26 8.65 7.79
C GLY A 127 -4.26 7.14 7.60
N LEU A 128 -3.75 6.63 6.48
CA LEU A 128 -3.83 5.21 6.14
C LEU A 128 -2.59 4.40 6.54
N GLY A 129 -1.57 5.05 7.09
CA GLY A 129 -0.37 4.38 7.56
C GLY A 129 0.77 5.33 7.89
N GLU A 130 1.92 4.75 8.19
CA GLU A 130 3.17 5.46 8.45
C GLU A 130 4.26 4.98 7.48
N LEU A 131 5.24 5.84 7.19
CA LEU A 131 6.38 5.48 6.35
C LEU A 131 7.25 4.43 7.07
N SER A 132 7.66 3.39 6.33
CA SER A 132 8.32 2.21 6.90
C SER A 132 9.80 2.09 6.49
N ARG A 133 10.56 1.19 7.14
CA ARG A 133 11.95 0.85 6.75
C ARG A 133 12.05 0.35 5.31
N ILE A 134 10.99 -0.28 4.77
CA ILE A 134 10.97 -0.73 3.36
C ILE A 134 11.24 0.44 2.41
N GLY A 135 10.89 1.66 2.82
CA GLY A 135 11.29 2.90 2.17
C GLY A 135 10.13 3.58 1.51
N GLU A 136 10.05 3.51 0.18
CA GLU A 136 8.94 4.08 -0.62
C GLU A 136 7.65 3.24 -0.50
N LEU A 137 7.29 2.89 0.74
CA LEU A 137 6.12 2.10 1.10
C LEU A 137 5.61 2.55 2.47
N VAL A 138 4.33 2.93 2.49
CA VAL A 138 3.58 3.25 3.71
C VAL A 138 2.93 1.97 4.23
N LEU A 139 3.09 1.69 5.52
CA LEU A 139 2.59 0.49 6.16
C LEU A 139 1.31 0.83 6.94
N ASN A 140 0.24 0.08 6.70
CA ASN A 140 -1.03 0.22 7.38
C ASN A 140 -1.06 -0.63 8.66
N PRO A 141 -1.64 -0.15 9.77
CA PRO A 141 -1.66 -0.88 11.05
C PRO A 141 -2.41 -2.23 11.04
N PHE A 142 -3.24 -2.49 10.04
CA PHE A 142 -4.08 -3.70 9.98
C PHE A 142 -3.65 -4.67 8.88
N VAL A 143 -3.40 -4.19 7.67
CA VAL A 143 -2.95 -5.04 6.54
C VAL A 143 -1.42 -5.08 6.38
N GLY A 144 -0.70 -4.30 7.18
CA GLY A 144 0.74 -4.19 7.08
C GLY A 144 1.15 -3.53 5.74
N PRO A 145 2.24 -4.02 5.11
CA PRO A 145 2.68 -3.51 3.82
C PRO A 145 1.99 -4.20 2.62
N ARG A 146 1.05 -5.14 2.87
CA ARG A 146 0.44 -6.05 1.87
C ARG A 146 -0.66 -5.39 1.04
N LEU A 147 -0.38 -4.22 0.48
CA LEU A 147 -1.40 -3.41 -0.20
C LEU A 147 -0.91 -2.85 -1.52
N LYS A 148 -1.85 -2.49 -2.39
CA LYS A 148 -1.68 -1.47 -3.42
C LYS A 148 -2.60 -0.30 -3.13
N THR A 149 -2.21 0.87 -3.61
CA THR A 149 -3.00 2.08 -3.52
C THR A 149 -3.60 2.42 -4.88
N VAL A 150 -4.84 2.85 -4.87
CA VAL A 150 -5.45 3.59 -5.97
C VAL A 150 -6.00 4.91 -5.41
N VAL A 151 -5.93 5.98 -6.20
CA VAL A 151 -6.44 7.29 -5.79
C VAL A 151 -7.53 7.74 -6.76
N MET A 152 -8.58 8.36 -6.24
CA MET A 152 -9.51 9.15 -7.05
C MET A 152 -9.43 10.59 -6.58
N THR A 153 -9.13 11.51 -7.50
CA THR A 153 -9.15 12.94 -7.22
C THR A 153 -10.50 13.55 -7.56
N THR A 154 -10.94 14.56 -6.82
CA THR A 154 -12.22 15.24 -7.06
C THR A 154 -12.31 16.64 -6.44
N ASP A 155 -13.22 17.46 -6.98
CA ASP A 155 -13.64 18.74 -6.38
C ASP A 155 -14.91 18.64 -5.53
N MET A 156 -15.46 17.43 -5.35
CA MET A 156 -16.53 17.23 -4.38
C MET A 156 -16.05 17.70 -2.99
N PRO A 157 -16.79 18.57 -2.29
CA PRO A 157 -16.44 18.98 -0.93
C PRO A 157 -16.42 17.75 -0.01
N LEU A 158 -15.26 17.46 0.57
CA LEU A 158 -15.05 16.31 1.45
C LEU A 158 -14.35 16.75 2.73
N MET A 159 -14.71 16.13 3.86
CA MET A 159 -13.97 16.26 5.12
C MET A 159 -12.71 15.38 5.09
N PRO A 160 -11.50 15.95 5.18
CA PRO A 160 -10.25 15.17 5.24
C PRO A 160 -10.11 14.38 6.54
N ASP A 161 -9.45 13.23 6.44
CA ASP A 161 -8.91 12.49 7.58
C ASP A 161 -7.61 13.13 8.09
N LYS A 162 -7.05 12.57 9.17
CA LYS A 162 -5.81 13.04 9.78
C LYS A 162 -4.73 11.96 9.72
N PRO A 163 -3.45 12.33 9.57
CA PRO A 163 -2.33 11.41 9.74
C PRO A 163 -2.42 10.63 11.05
N ILE A 164 -1.89 9.41 11.05
CA ILE A 164 -1.89 8.51 12.20
C ILE A 164 -0.47 8.28 12.73
N ASP A 165 -0.39 7.90 13.99
CA ASP A 165 0.80 7.37 14.64
C ASP A 165 0.38 6.09 15.38
N PHE A 166 0.86 4.95 14.92
CA PHE A 166 0.72 3.66 15.60
C PHE A 166 2.08 3.17 16.14
N GLY A 167 3.06 4.08 16.19
CA GLY A 167 4.41 3.89 16.64
C GLY A 167 5.19 2.95 15.73
N LEU A 168 4.98 3.03 14.41
CA LEU A 168 5.75 2.29 13.43
C LEU A 168 7.21 2.74 13.42
N GLN A 169 7.46 4.03 13.62
CA GLN A 169 8.83 4.57 13.60
C GLN A 169 9.74 3.82 14.58
N TYR A 170 9.26 3.62 15.82
CA TYR A 170 9.98 2.84 16.82
C TYR A 170 10.15 1.38 16.41
N PHE A 171 9.11 0.75 15.86
CA PHE A 171 9.17 -0.63 15.40
C PHE A 171 10.23 -0.82 14.30
N CYS A 172 10.19 0.00 13.27
CA CYS A 172 11.12 -0.06 12.14
C CYS A 172 12.56 0.29 12.54
N SER A 173 12.78 1.17 13.53
CA SER A 173 14.13 1.43 14.07
C SER A 173 14.76 0.21 14.75
N HIS A 174 13.97 -0.79 15.15
CA HIS A 174 14.44 -1.98 15.89
C HIS A 174 14.17 -3.30 15.13
N CYS A 175 13.71 -3.23 13.88
CA CYS A 175 13.45 -4.39 13.03
C CYS A 175 14.14 -4.20 11.68
N TRP A 176 14.92 -5.20 11.27
CA TRP A 176 15.66 -5.21 10.00
C TRP A 176 15.24 -6.37 9.09
N LYS A 177 14.14 -7.05 9.39
CA LYS A 177 13.72 -8.25 8.66
C LYS A 177 13.54 -8.00 7.15
N CYS A 178 12.92 -6.89 6.77
CA CYS A 178 12.79 -6.54 5.35
C CYS A 178 14.14 -6.26 4.66
N ALA A 179 15.11 -5.66 5.37
CA ALA A 179 16.46 -5.43 4.85
C ALA A 179 17.23 -6.74 4.69
N ARG A 180 17.17 -7.61 5.70
CA ARG A 180 17.80 -8.93 5.71
C ARG A 180 17.30 -9.84 4.59
N GLU A 181 16.03 -9.73 4.24
CA GLU A 181 15.36 -10.62 3.30
C GLU A 181 15.24 -10.02 1.89
N CYS A 182 15.79 -8.83 1.67
CA CYS A 182 15.81 -8.20 0.36
C CYS A 182 16.82 -8.91 -0.54
N PRO A 183 16.41 -9.49 -1.69
CA PRO A 183 17.31 -10.30 -2.52
C PRO A 183 18.38 -9.48 -3.27
N CYS A 184 18.28 -8.15 -3.24
CA CYS A 184 19.20 -7.24 -3.92
C CYS A 184 19.79 -6.16 -2.99
N ASP A 185 19.67 -6.33 -1.67
CA ASP A 185 20.20 -5.41 -0.65
C ASP A 185 19.83 -3.94 -0.90
N ALA A 186 18.61 -3.70 -1.37
CA ALA A 186 18.12 -2.36 -1.70
C ALA A 186 17.56 -1.61 -0.49
N ILE A 187 17.14 -2.32 0.55
CA ILE A 187 16.49 -1.73 1.73
C ILE A 187 17.56 -1.34 2.76
N SER A 188 17.46 -0.10 3.27
CA SER A 188 18.47 0.45 4.19
C SER A 188 18.53 -0.29 5.53
N TRP A 189 19.76 -0.64 5.93
CA TRP A 189 20.09 -1.09 7.28
C TRP A 189 20.25 0.07 8.28
N GLY A 190 20.49 1.28 7.78
CA GLY A 190 20.79 2.46 8.59
C GLY A 190 19.56 3.20 9.10
N ASP A 191 19.82 4.40 9.63
CA ASP A 191 18.79 5.33 10.08
C ASP A 191 18.10 6.06 8.93
N LYS A 192 17.04 6.81 9.27
CA LYS A 192 16.36 7.67 8.32
C LYS A 192 17.28 8.80 7.86
N VAL A 193 17.04 9.26 6.64
CA VAL A 193 17.73 10.40 6.03
C VAL A 193 16.71 11.42 5.54
N MET A 194 17.17 12.66 5.37
CA MET A 194 16.40 13.66 4.63
C MET A 194 16.60 13.43 3.13
N PHE A 195 15.50 13.24 2.41
CA PHE A 195 15.49 13.10 0.96
C PHE A 195 14.42 14.01 0.37
N ASN A 196 14.80 14.93 -0.52
CA ASN A 196 13.89 15.88 -1.15
C ASN A 196 12.93 16.60 -0.16
N GLY A 197 13.46 17.00 1.00
CA GLY A 197 12.71 17.77 2.00
C GLY A 197 11.87 16.96 3.01
N TYR A 198 11.89 15.63 2.97
CA TYR A 198 11.19 14.78 3.96
C TYR A 198 12.08 13.66 4.50
N GLU A 199 11.71 13.13 5.68
CA GLU A 199 12.46 12.08 6.38
C GLU A 199 12.02 10.68 5.92
N ILE A 200 12.96 9.79 5.57
CA ILE A 200 12.68 8.45 5.05
C ILE A 200 13.84 7.47 5.27
N TRP A 201 13.55 6.18 5.45
CA TRP A 201 14.53 5.12 5.18
C TRP A 201 14.67 4.91 3.68
N LYS A 202 15.50 5.73 3.02
CA LYS A 202 15.58 5.73 1.55
C LYS A 202 16.16 4.39 1.05
N PRO A 203 15.45 3.63 0.20
CA PRO A 203 16.01 2.44 -0.42
C PRO A 203 16.80 2.81 -1.67
N ASP A 204 17.68 1.92 -2.11
CA ASP A 204 18.30 1.96 -3.43
C ASP A 204 17.25 1.52 -4.47
N VAL A 205 16.54 2.51 -5.01
CA VAL A 205 15.45 2.29 -5.98
C VAL A 205 15.97 1.73 -7.30
N GLU A 206 17.22 1.99 -7.67
CA GLU A 206 17.82 1.45 -8.89
C GLU A 206 18.04 -0.05 -8.76
N ARG A 207 18.62 -0.52 -7.65
CA ARG A 207 18.79 -1.95 -7.38
C ARG A 207 17.45 -2.67 -7.33
N CYS A 208 16.48 -2.09 -6.61
CA CYS A 208 15.13 -2.66 -6.51
C CYS A 208 14.47 -2.76 -7.89
N ALA A 209 14.49 -1.67 -8.69
CA ALA A 209 13.91 -1.66 -10.02
C ALA A 209 14.59 -2.66 -10.95
N ARG A 210 15.93 -2.71 -10.96
CA ARG A 210 16.70 -3.66 -11.76
C ARG A 210 16.33 -5.10 -11.40
N TYR A 211 16.36 -5.46 -10.11
CA TYR A 211 15.98 -6.80 -9.66
C TYR A 211 14.56 -7.16 -10.09
N ARG A 212 13.59 -6.24 -9.91
CA ARG A 212 12.19 -6.49 -10.30
C ARG A 212 12.01 -6.63 -11.81
N LEU A 213 12.73 -5.85 -12.61
CA LEU A 213 12.60 -5.88 -14.07
C LEU A 213 13.34 -7.06 -14.71
N THR A 214 14.44 -7.52 -14.11
CA THR A 214 15.31 -8.55 -14.68
C THR A 214 15.28 -9.85 -13.89
N ASN A 215 14.22 -10.10 -13.10
CA ASN A 215 14.08 -11.33 -12.33
C ASN A 215 13.83 -12.50 -13.27
N ALA A 216 14.84 -13.34 -13.51
CA ALA A 216 14.74 -14.50 -14.39
C ALA A 216 14.12 -15.75 -13.72
N ARG A 217 13.71 -15.67 -12.45
CA ARG A 217 13.16 -16.81 -11.68
C ARG A 217 11.77 -16.51 -11.12
N GLY A 218 11.08 -15.53 -11.70
CA GLY A 218 9.76 -15.12 -11.26
C GLY A 218 9.30 -13.85 -11.97
N SER A 219 8.18 -13.31 -11.52
CA SER A 219 7.61 -12.10 -12.09
C SER A 219 7.67 -10.96 -11.07
N ALA A 220 8.56 -9.99 -11.31
CA ALA A 220 8.84 -8.89 -10.40
C ALA A 220 9.32 -9.34 -9.01
N CYS A 221 9.02 -8.56 -7.97
CA CYS A 221 9.29 -8.89 -6.57
C CYS A 221 8.42 -8.00 -5.65
N GLY A 222 8.04 -8.59 -4.52
CA GLY A 222 7.32 -8.04 -3.38
C GLY A 222 7.72 -8.69 -2.05
N ARG A 223 8.88 -9.35 -2.00
CA ARG A 223 9.37 -10.15 -0.84
C ARG A 223 9.44 -9.36 0.47
N CYS A 224 9.75 -8.07 0.39
CA CYS A 224 9.77 -7.18 1.56
C CYS A 224 8.40 -7.06 2.25
N MET A 225 7.30 -7.15 1.49
CA MET A 225 5.94 -7.15 2.06
C MET A 225 5.68 -8.47 2.79
N LYS A 226 5.98 -9.60 2.14
CA LYS A 226 5.78 -10.95 2.68
C LYS A 226 6.42 -11.12 4.05
N THR A 227 7.69 -10.76 4.16
CA THR A 227 8.51 -11.04 5.34
C THR A 227 8.29 -10.09 6.50
N CYS A 228 7.58 -8.97 6.27
CA CYS A 228 7.36 -7.99 7.33
C CYS A 228 6.58 -8.63 8.50
N PRO A 229 7.02 -8.49 9.77
CA PRO A 229 6.29 -9.05 10.90
C PRO A 229 4.86 -8.51 11.06
N LEU A 230 4.58 -7.34 10.46
CA LEU A 230 3.27 -6.69 10.47
C LEU A 230 2.39 -7.11 9.28
N ASN A 231 2.88 -7.96 8.38
CA ASN A 231 2.07 -8.64 7.38
C ASN A 231 1.28 -9.77 8.05
N LYS A 232 0.12 -9.44 8.63
CA LYS A 232 -0.72 -10.38 9.39
C LYS A 232 -2.19 -10.26 9.00
N VAL A 233 -2.99 -11.25 9.37
CA VAL A 233 -4.46 -11.19 9.29
C VAL A 233 -4.97 -10.86 10.68
N VAL A 234 -5.46 -9.64 10.87
CA VAL A 234 -5.96 -9.16 12.18
C VAL A 234 -7.50 -9.10 12.25
N THR A 235 -8.17 -9.64 11.23
CA THR A 235 -9.62 -9.82 11.18
C THR A 235 -10.05 -11.03 12.01
N ALA A 236 -11.35 -11.34 12.02
CA ALA A 236 -11.87 -12.53 12.71
C ALA A 236 -11.30 -13.85 12.16
N ASP A 237 -10.82 -13.86 10.92
CA ASP A 237 -10.23 -15.03 10.26
C ASP A 237 -8.79 -15.32 10.72
N GLY A 238 -8.14 -14.34 11.35
CA GLY A 238 -6.78 -14.45 11.86
C GLY A 238 -6.68 -15.04 13.26
N SER A 239 -5.48 -15.42 13.68
CA SER A 239 -5.28 -16.01 15.01
C SER A 239 -5.53 -14.98 16.12
N VAL A 240 -6.09 -15.44 17.25
CA VAL A 240 -6.27 -14.60 18.44
C VAL A 240 -4.94 -14.01 18.90
N LEU A 241 -3.86 -14.77 18.79
CA LEU A 241 -2.52 -14.33 19.17
C LEU A 241 -2.06 -13.13 18.33
N GLU A 242 -2.18 -13.18 17.00
CA GLU A 242 -1.79 -12.08 16.12
C GLU A 242 -2.66 -10.84 16.36
N ARG A 243 -3.96 -11.02 16.60
CA ARG A 243 -4.88 -9.93 16.92
C ARG A 243 -4.49 -9.23 18.22
N VAL A 244 -4.19 -9.99 19.27
CA VAL A 244 -3.71 -9.44 20.55
C VAL A 244 -2.35 -8.78 20.38
N ALA A 245 -1.42 -9.40 19.65
CA ALA A 245 -0.09 -8.85 19.41
C ALA A 245 -0.16 -7.51 18.64
N SER A 246 -0.94 -7.44 17.57
CA SER A 246 -1.17 -6.20 16.81
C SER A 246 -1.85 -5.14 17.66
N TRP A 247 -2.87 -5.51 18.45
CA TRP A 247 -3.52 -4.58 19.37
C TRP A 247 -2.52 -4.00 20.39
N CYS A 248 -1.67 -4.84 20.99
CA CYS A 248 -0.61 -4.39 21.89
C CYS A 248 0.41 -3.50 21.17
N GLY A 249 0.79 -3.85 19.93
CA GLY A 249 1.72 -3.08 19.12
C GLY A 249 1.26 -1.63 18.87
N ILE A 250 -0.05 -1.43 18.73
CA ILE A 250 -0.68 -0.12 18.50
C ILE A 250 -0.94 0.62 19.83
N ASN A 251 -1.52 -0.07 20.82
CA ASN A 251 -2.08 0.58 22.01
C ASN A 251 -1.11 0.63 23.20
N ALA A 252 -0.22 -0.36 23.34
CA ALA A 252 0.70 -0.45 24.48
C ALA A 252 2.02 0.31 24.23
N ARG A 253 1.91 1.60 23.89
CA ARG A 253 3.06 2.44 23.49
C ARG A 253 4.20 2.44 24.51
N ALA A 254 3.89 2.53 25.80
CA ALA A 254 4.88 2.54 26.87
C ALA A 254 5.68 1.23 26.99
N LEU A 255 5.13 0.11 26.50
CA LEU A 255 5.76 -1.21 26.56
C LEU A 255 6.56 -1.54 25.29
N LYS A 256 6.54 -0.69 24.25
CA LYS A 256 7.27 -0.92 22.99
C LYS A 256 8.76 -1.27 23.18
N PRO A 257 9.52 -0.65 24.12
CA PRO A 257 10.92 -1.02 24.33
C PRO A 257 11.17 -2.48 24.72
N VAL A 258 10.17 -3.13 25.31
CA VAL A 258 10.22 -4.56 25.65
C VAL A 258 9.53 -5.39 24.57
N LEU A 259 8.33 -4.96 24.13
CA LEU A 259 7.50 -5.72 23.20
C LEU A 259 8.09 -5.82 21.81
N VAL A 260 8.71 -4.75 21.28
CA VAL A 260 9.22 -4.75 19.89
C VAL A 260 10.41 -5.71 19.72
N PRO A 261 11.48 -5.66 20.53
CA PRO A 261 12.57 -6.63 20.41
C PRO A 261 12.11 -8.07 20.60
N LEU A 262 11.16 -8.29 21.52
CA LEU A 262 10.57 -9.61 21.74
C LEU A 262 9.76 -10.07 20.52
N ALA A 263 8.89 -9.22 19.99
CA ALA A 263 8.06 -9.54 18.83
C ALA A 263 8.90 -9.88 17.59
N VAL A 264 9.97 -9.11 17.33
CA VAL A 264 10.89 -9.38 16.20
C VAL A 264 11.58 -10.74 16.38
N ARG A 265 12.07 -11.06 17.59
CA ARG A 265 12.69 -12.36 17.87
C ARG A 265 11.71 -13.52 17.78
N ILE A 266 10.49 -13.35 18.29
CA ILE A 266 9.43 -14.37 18.21
C ILE A 266 9.04 -14.59 16.75
N ASP A 267 8.90 -13.53 15.96
CA ASP A 267 8.54 -13.63 14.54
C ASP A 267 9.58 -14.43 13.74
N ASP A 268 10.88 -14.21 14.03
CA ASP A 268 11.97 -15.00 13.45
C ASP A 268 11.99 -16.45 14.00
N TRP A 269 11.77 -16.65 15.30
CA TRP A 269 11.74 -17.99 15.92
C TRP A 269 10.58 -18.86 15.42
N LEU A 270 9.41 -18.27 15.21
CA LEU A 270 8.25 -18.95 14.61
C LEU A 270 8.44 -19.24 13.11
N GLY A 271 9.50 -18.71 12.49
CA GLY A 271 9.75 -18.89 11.06
C GLY A 271 8.72 -18.17 10.18
N ASN A 272 8.05 -17.13 10.69
CA ASN A 272 7.10 -16.35 9.91
C ASN A 272 7.79 -15.74 8.68
N GLY A 273 7.14 -15.82 7.52
CA GLY A 273 7.74 -15.47 6.23
C GLY A 273 8.40 -16.66 5.51
N THR A 274 8.45 -17.84 6.10
CA THR A 274 8.77 -19.08 5.37
C THR A 274 7.67 -19.40 4.36
N ARG A 275 8.02 -20.06 3.26
CA ARG A 275 7.04 -20.51 2.27
C ARG A 275 6.18 -21.62 2.84
N ASN A 276 4.86 -21.46 2.77
CA ASN A 276 3.91 -22.50 3.11
C ASN A 276 3.50 -23.26 1.83
N PRO A 277 4.04 -24.46 1.56
CA PRO A 277 3.78 -25.18 0.32
C PRO A 277 2.30 -25.55 0.12
N VAL A 278 1.52 -25.66 1.20
CA VAL A 278 0.06 -25.94 1.13
C VAL A 278 -0.69 -24.78 0.45
N LYS A 279 -0.15 -23.57 0.51
CA LYS A 279 -0.74 -22.37 -0.09
C LYS A 279 -0.23 -22.08 -1.50
N LYS A 280 0.73 -22.86 -2.02
CA LYS A 280 1.21 -22.73 -3.41
C LYS A 280 0.23 -23.40 -4.36
N TRP A 281 -0.73 -22.63 -4.87
CA TRP A 281 -1.80 -23.12 -5.75
C TRP A 281 -1.57 -22.86 -7.24
N TRP A 282 -0.63 -21.99 -7.60
CA TRP A 282 -0.36 -21.57 -8.98
C TRP A 282 0.67 -22.47 -9.67
N PHE A 283 0.67 -22.40 -11.00
CA PHE A 283 1.69 -23.01 -11.84
C PHE A 283 2.89 -22.09 -12.02
N ASP A 284 4.07 -22.68 -12.12
CA ASP A 284 5.29 -21.96 -12.46
C ASP A 284 5.38 -21.96 -14.00
N LEU A 285 4.95 -20.87 -14.62
CA LEU A 285 4.84 -20.73 -16.07
C LEU A 285 5.40 -19.39 -16.52
N GLU A 286 6.16 -19.40 -17.60
CA GLU A 286 6.69 -18.22 -18.28
C GLU A 286 6.12 -18.12 -19.70
N VAL A 287 5.97 -16.90 -20.22
CA VAL A 287 5.59 -16.67 -21.63
C VAL A 287 6.82 -16.20 -22.41
N ILE A 288 7.33 -17.04 -23.30
CA ILE A 288 8.46 -16.75 -24.19
C ILE A 288 7.96 -16.81 -25.63
N ASP A 289 8.17 -15.74 -26.40
CA ASP A 289 7.73 -15.63 -27.80
C ASP A 289 6.24 -15.98 -28.03
N GLY A 290 5.39 -15.63 -27.06
CA GLY A 290 3.94 -15.89 -27.11
C GLY A 290 3.52 -17.31 -26.74
N VAL A 291 4.46 -18.17 -26.32
CA VAL A 291 4.21 -19.55 -25.91
C VAL A 291 4.44 -19.71 -24.42
N CYS A 292 3.55 -20.42 -23.74
CA CYS A 292 3.68 -20.73 -22.33
C CYS A 292 4.61 -21.94 -22.13
N VAL A 293 5.65 -21.77 -21.31
CA VAL A 293 6.69 -22.79 -21.06
C VAL A 293 6.88 -23.01 -19.56
N ASP A 294 7.36 -24.20 -19.20
CA ASP A 294 7.92 -24.45 -17.88
C ASP A 294 9.29 -23.76 -17.77
N PRO A 295 9.53 -22.92 -16.74
CA PRO A 295 10.75 -22.14 -16.58
C PRO A 295 11.96 -22.91 -16.05
#